data_AF-A0A9W9ARL1-F1
#
_entry.id   AF-A0A9W9ARL1-F1
#
_cell.length_a   1.000
_cell.length_b   1.000
_cell.length_c   1.000
_cell.angle_alpha   90.00
_cell.angle_beta   90.00
_cell.angle_gamma   90.00
#
_symmetry.space_group_name_H-M   'P 1'
#
loop_
_entity.id
_entity.type
_entity.pdbx_description
1 polymer ?
#
loop_
_entity_poly.entity_id
_entity_poly.type
_entity_poly.pdbx_seq_one_letter_code
_entity_poly.pdbx_strand_id
1 'polypeptide(L)'
;MYLNPSSPVLPTLRYPPGFNISTTPLVTFRRVDLLLSTSELEVLHREKHPDAYDDGNNFTLFSDEAVWTLSPTTYIEDLFLLPLPYGNYANLIVSTAGHWTTSMFSGYPTIDGLISFFAEAMHAWASHTQLALSHDSDSGGGVLLPNGQKKKRHVLVRAYLPGHEDCHTHRTPAAQIPPMKWNWYNWGNIPEFNHVFEDLLASPSFPNIHYLPIDRPARLRPDAHATGDCLHIIAGAGVLEGWTEYVWHYTTWFLGGGE
;
A
#
# COMPACT_ATOMS: atom_id res chain seq x y z
N MET A 1 -15.81 -6.50 -3.40
CA MET A 1 -16.38 -6.75 -4.73
C MET A 1 -16.53 -8.25 -4.92
N TYR A 2 -17.72 -8.68 -5.35
CA TYR A 2 -18.05 -10.08 -5.62
C TYR A 2 -18.44 -10.23 -7.09
N LEU A 3 -18.36 -11.44 -7.63
CA LEU A 3 -18.96 -11.73 -8.93
C LEU A 3 -20.49 -11.71 -8.80
N ASN A 4 -21.15 -11.12 -9.79
CA ASN A 4 -22.60 -11.27 -9.91
C ASN A 4 -22.91 -12.69 -10.43
N PRO A 5 -23.69 -13.52 -9.71
CA PRO A 5 -24.07 -14.87 -10.17
C PRO A 5 -24.84 -14.91 -11.49
N SER A 6 -25.41 -13.78 -11.91
CA SER A 6 -26.11 -13.64 -13.20
C SER A 6 -25.23 -13.07 -14.31
N SER A 7 -23.93 -12.89 -14.07
CA SER A 7 -23.04 -12.28 -15.05
C SER A 7 -22.81 -13.19 -16.26
N PRO A 8 -22.88 -12.66 -17.50
CA PRO A 8 -22.63 -13.45 -18.70
C PRO A 8 -21.14 -13.82 -18.87
N VAL A 9 -20.23 -13.25 -18.07
CA VAL A 9 -18.80 -13.59 -18.13
C VAL A 9 -18.44 -14.86 -17.34
N LEU A 10 -19.34 -15.37 -16.48
CA LEU A 10 -19.01 -16.54 -15.65
C LEU A 10 -18.57 -17.77 -16.46
N PRO A 11 -19.20 -18.10 -17.63
CA PRO A 11 -18.76 -19.24 -18.44
C PRO A 11 -17.38 -19.07 -19.07
N THR A 12 -16.82 -17.85 -19.13
CA THR A 12 -15.48 -17.59 -19.68
C THR A 12 -14.38 -17.67 -18.61
N LEU A 13 -14.74 -17.80 -17.34
CA LEU A 13 -13.80 -17.83 -16.22
C LEU A 13 -13.54 -19.28 -15.78
N ARG A 14 -12.33 -19.52 -15.27
CA ARG A 14 -11.95 -20.79 -14.63
C ARG A 14 -11.80 -20.56 -13.14
N TYR A 15 -12.50 -21.36 -12.36
CA TYR A 15 -12.52 -21.23 -10.90
C TYR A 15 -11.69 -22.33 -10.24
N PRO A 16 -11.01 -22.03 -9.12
CA PRO A 16 -10.42 -23.05 -8.28
C PRO A 16 -11.50 -23.91 -7.59
N PRO A 17 -11.18 -25.17 -7.25
CA PRO A 17 -12.08 -26.02 -6.46
C PRO A 17 -12.51 -25.33 -5.17
N GLY A 18 -13.81 -25.34 -4.88
CA GLY A 18 -14.37 -24.70 -3.69
C GLY A 18 -14.64 -23.19 -3.81
N PHE A 19 -14.36 -22.57 -4.97
CA PHE A 19 -14.78 -21.19 -5.22
C PHE A 19 -16.30 -21.05 -5.24
N ASN A 20 -16.82 -20.11 -4.47
CA ASN A 20 -18.25 -19.82 -4.42
C ASN A 20 -18.51 -18.42 -4.96
N ILE A 21 -19.20 -18.34 -6.10
CA ILE A 21 -19.48 -17.07 -6.79
C ILE A 21 -20.21 -16.07 -5.89
N SER A 22 -21.08 -16.55 -5.00
CA SER A 22 -21.91 -15.71 -4.14
C SER A 22 -21.19 -15.24 -2.87
N THR A 23 -20.13 -15.94 -2.43
CA THR A 23 -19.50 -15.66 -1.11
C THR A 23 -18.01 -15.42 -1.16
N THR A 24 -17.31 -15.82 -2.23
CA THR A 24 -15.87 -15.59 -2.37
C THR A 24 -15.63 -14.20 -2.94
N PRO A 25 -14.97 -13.29 -2.20
CA PRO A 25 -14.65 -11.96 -2.69
C PRO A 25 -13.55 -12.01 -3.76
N LEU A 26 -13.66 -11.15 -4.78
CA LEU A 26 -12.61 -10.94 -5.78
C LEU A 26 -11.62 -9.85 -5.36
N VAL A 27 -12.16 -8.75 -4.85
CA VAL A 27 -11.39 -7.58 -4.44
C VAL A 27 -11.97 -7.07 -3.14
N THR A 28 -11.10 -6.79 -2.17
CA THR A 28 -11.49 -6.10 -0.94
C THR A 28 -10.62 -4.88 -0.77
N PHE A 29 -11.25 -3.79 -0.34
CA PHE A 29 -10.58 -2.53 -0.05
C PHE A 29 -10.63 -2.25 1.45
N ARG A 30 -9.52 -1.75 1.98
CA ARG A 30 -9.39 -1.19 3.33
C ARG A 30 -8.58 0.09 3.22
N ARG A 31 -9.04 1.13 3.93
CA ARG A 31 -8.24 2.33 4.15
C ARG A 31 -7.35 2.08 5.36
N VAL A 32 -6.05 2.10 5.15
CA VAL A 32 -5.03 1.93 6.20
C VAL A 32 -3.94 2.95 5.93
N ASP A 33 -4.04 4.10 6.58
CA ASP A 33 -3.23 5.26 6.27
C ASP A 33 -1.75 5.07 6.64
N LEU A 34 -1.47 4.33 7.72
CA LEU A 34 -0.12 4.17 8.29
C LEU A 34 0.46 2.74 8.18
N LEU A 35 -0.28 1.79 7.60
CA LEU A 35 -0.01 0.33 7.56
C LEU A 35 0.11 -0.40 8.91
N LEU A 36 0.31 0.33 10.00
CA LEU A 36 0.27 -0.14 11.38
C LEU A 36 -0.84 0.61 12.12
N SER A 37 -1.34 0.04 13.22
CA SER A 37 -2.18 0.76 14.18
C SER A 37 -1.37 1.87 14.88
N THR A 38 -2.04 2.94 15.32
CA THR A 38 -1.38 3.97 16.15
C THR A 38 -0.77 3.35 17.42
N SER A 39 -1.46 2.41 18.06
CA SER A 39 -0.94 1.70 19.23
C SER A 39 0.35 0.90 18.94
N GLU A 40 0.43 0.22 17.79
CA GLU A 40 1.65 -0.50 17.41
C GLU A 40 2.81 0.47 17.12
N LEU A 41 2.52 1.63 16.52
CA LEU A 41 3.52 2.67 16.29
C LEU A 41 3.99 3.30 17.60
N GLU A 42 3.12 3.53 18.58
CA GLU A 42 3.51 4.02 19.91
C GLU A 42 4.41 3.02 20.65
N VAL A 43 4.05 1.73 20.60
CA VAL A 43 4.87 0.67 21.19
C VAL A 43 6.24 0.62 20.52
N LEU A 44 6.28 0.57 19.19
CA LEU A 44 7.53 0.56 18.43
C LEU A 44 8.39 1.80 18.74
N HIS A 45 7.77 2.98 18.82
CA HIS A 45 8.48 4.21 19.12
C HIS A 45 9.08 4.20 20.53
N ARG A 46 8.35 3.72 21.55
CA ARG A 46 8.87 3.58 22.92
C ARG A 46 10.03 2.59 23.00
N GLU A 47 10.00 1.52 22.21
CA GLU A 47 11.09 0.54 22.15
C GLU A 47 12.35 1.09 21.48
N LYS A 48 12.20 1.91 20.43
CA LYS A 48 13.31 2.44 19.63
C LYS A 48 13.88 3.74 20.16
N HIS A 49 13.03 4.58 20.76
CA HIS A 49 13.35 5.92 21.24
C HIS A 49 12.89 6.11 22.70
N PRO A 50 13.35 5.27 23.65
CA PRO A 50 12.89 5.34 25.04
C PRO A 50 13.17 6.70 25.68
N ASP A 51 14.31 7.33 25.35
CA ASP A 51 14.75 8.64 25.85
C ASP A 51 13.74 9.77 25.57
N ALA A 52 12.90 9.63 24.53
CA ALA A 52 11.84 10.60 24.24
C ALA A 52 10.77 10.66 25.34
N TYR A 53 10.65 9.61 26.15
CA TYR A 53 9.62 9.45 27.18
C TYR A 53 10.15 9.57 28.62
N ASP A 54 11.41 9.97 28.80
CA ASP A 54 11.99 10.18 30.13
C ASP A 54 11.25 11.29 30.90
N ASP A 55 11.24 11.15 32.23
CA ASP A 55 10.52 12.01 33.18
C ASP A 55 10.79 13.50 32.91
N GLY A 56 9.76 14.22 32.47
CA GLY A 56 9.79 15.67 32.20
C GLY A 56 9.42 16.06 30.77
N ASN A 57 9.52 15.11 29.83
CA ASN A 57 9.05 15.29 28.47
C ASN A 57 7.63 14.75 28.38
N ASN A 58 6.62 15.62 28.42
CA ASN A 58 5.21 15.25 28.11
C ASN A 58 5.06 14.90 26.62
N PHE A 59 5.83 13.93 26.14
CA PHE A 59 5.90 13.53 24.75
C PHE A 59 4.69 12.69 24.38
N THR A 60 4.03 13.08 23.30
CA THR A 60 3.04 12.27 22.59
C THR A 60 3.49 12.11 21.16
N LEU A 61 3.45 10.88 20.64
CA LEU A 61 3.87 10.60 19.27
C LEU A 61 2.92 11.26 18.26
N PHE A 62 1.62 11.15 18.53
CA PHE A 62 0.55 11.61 17.67
C PHE A 62 -0.13 12.86 18.21
N SER A 63 -0.73 13.61 17.29
CA SER A 63 -1.75 14.63 17.58
C SER A 63 -3.16 14.02 17.53
N ASP A 64 -4.18 14.86 17.71
CA ASP A 64 -5.59 14.48 17.59
C ASP A 64 -6.10 14.44 16.12
N GLU A 65 -5.21 14.55 15.13
CA GLU A 65 -5.59 14.47 13.72
C GLU A 65 -6.22 13.10 13.40
N ALA A 66 -7.32 13.12 12.64
CA ALA A 66 -8.06 11.90 12.32
C ALA A 66 -7.29 11.04 11.31
N VAL A 67 -7.04 9.78 11.69
CA VAL A 67 -6.33 8.81 10.86
C VAL A 67 -7.04 7.45 10.90
N TRP A 68 -7.01 6.72 9.78
CA TRP A 68 -7.54 5.36 9.70
C TRP A 68 -6.40 4.38 9.78
N THR A 69 -6.28 3.70 10.92
CA THR A 69 -5.22 2.72 11.12
C THR A 69 -5.79 1.34 11.40
N LEU A 70 -5.03 0.31 11.02
CA LEU A 70 -5.40 -1.09 11.22
C LEU A 70 -4.14 -1.91 11.43
N SER A 71 -4.19 -2.87 12.35
CA SER A 71 -3.06 -3.78 12.58
C SER A 71 -2.84 -4.68 11.36
N PRO A 72 -1.57 -4.97 10.99
CA PRO A 72 -1.23 -5.96 9.97
C PRO A 72 -1.91 -7.30 10.20
N THR A 73 -2.05 -7.76 11.45
CA THR A 73 -2.77 -9.02 11.75
C THR A 73 -4.19 -9.00 11.19
N THR A 74 -4.91 -7.88 11.28
CA THR A 74 -6.31 -7.82 10.82
C THR A 74 -6.45 -7.84 9.29
N TYR A 75 -5.58 -7.16 8.53
CA TYR A 75 -5.74 -7.12 7.07
C TYR A 75 -4.88 -8.13 6.32
N ILE A 76 -3.80 -8.63 6.93
CA ILE A 76 -2.96 -9.70 6.37
C ILE A 76 -3.52 -11.04 6.80
N GLU A 77 -3.46 -11.36 8.09
CA GLU A 77 -3.75 -12.71 8.59
C GLU A 77 -5.25 -13.00 8.56
N ASP A 78 -6.07 -12.11 9.10
CA ASP A 78 -7.52 -12.32 9.24
C ASP A 78 -8.30 -12.06 7.95
N LEU A 79 -7.64 -11.60 6.87
CA LEU A 79 -8.31 -11.23 5.63
C LEU A 79 -7.57 -11.69 4.37
N PHE A 80 -6.35 -11.23 4.14
CA PHE A 80 -5.61 -11.53 2.91
C PHE A 80 -5.25 -13.02 2.80
N LEU A 81 -4.88 -13.65 3.91
CA LEU A 81 -4.46 -15.05 3.96
C LEU A 81 -5.64 -16.04 4.03
N LEU A 82 -6.88 -15.55 4.12
CA LEU A 82 -8.06 -16.41 4.19
C LEU A 82 -8.11 -17.41 3.01
N PRO A 83 -8.35 -18.70 3.27
CA PRO A 83 -8.53 -19.71 2.25
C PRO A 83 -9.96 -19.69 1.68
N LEU A 84 -10.16 -20.45 0.60
CA LEU A 84 -11.50 -20.66 0.06
C LEU A 84 -12.41 -21.32 1.10
N PRO A 85 -13.72 -20.99 1.12
CA PRO A 85 -14.40 -20.04 0.23
C PRO A 85 -14.35 -18.58 0.70
N TYR A 86 -13.73 -18.29 1.85
CA TYR A 86 -13.77 -16.98 2.51
C TYR A 86 -12.84 -15.94 1.87
N GLY A 87 -11.75 -16.41 1.27
CA GLY A 87 -10.82 -15.64 0.45
C GLY A 87 -10.10 -16.54 -0.55
N ASN A 88 -9.34 -15.94 -1.45
CA ASN A 88 -8.34 -16.64 -2.26
C ASN A 88 -7.41 -15.59 -2.89
N TYR A 89 -7.09 -14.54 -2.14
CA TYR A 89 -6.38 -13.40 -2.67
C TYR A 89 -4.95 -13.78 -3.02
N ALA A 90 -4.52 -13.42 -4.22
CA ALA A 90 -3.16 -13.64 -4.68
C ALA A 90 -2.22 -12.49 -4.37
N ASN A 91 -2.75 -11.27 -4.42
CA ASN A 91 -1.97 -10.05 -4.28
C ASN A 91 -2.64 -9.11 -3.30
N LEU A 92 -1.86 -8.56 -2.38
CA LEU A 92 -2.22 -7.41 -1.56
C LEU A 92 -1.43 -6.21 -2.10
N ILE A 93 -2.12 -5.11 -2.41
CA ILE A 93 -1.49 -3.88 -2.89
C ILE A 93 -1.62 -2.83 -1.81
N VAL A 94 -0.50 -2.28 -1.35
CA VAL A 94 -0.44 -1.24 -0.32
C VAL A 94 0.23 0.02 -0.85
N SER A 95 -0.11 1.16 -0.26
CA SER A 95 0.53 2.44 -0.53
C SER A 95 0.28 3.35 0.67
N THR A 96 1.33 3.92 1.25
CA THR A 96 1.29 4.81 2.42
C THR A 96 2.35 5.89 2.26
N ALA A 97 2.18 7.02 2.96
CA ALA A 97 3.11 8.14 3.18
C ALA A 97 2.32 9.45 3.33
N GLY A 98 1.16 9.57 2.68
CA GLY A 98 0.40 10.84 2.67
C GLY A 98 -0.10 11.34 4.03
N HIS A 99 -0.26 10.44 5.01
CA HIS A 99 -0.59 10.80 6.40
C HIS A 99 0.61 10.74 7.34
N TRP A 100 1.82 10.50 6.82
CA TRP A 100 3.07 10.60 7.56
C TRP A 100 3.56 12.06 7.53
N THR A 101 2.81 12.91 8.21
CA THR A 101 3.07 14.35 8.33
C THR A 101 3.52 14.68 9.74
N THR A 102 4.25 15.78 9.91
CA THR A 102 4.59 16.30 11.25
C THR A 102 3.38 16.89 11.98
N SER A 103 2.26 17.14 11.29
CA SER A 103 0.99 17.48 11.95
C SER A 103 0.38 16.27 12.64
N MET A 104 0.36 15.11 11.97
CA MET A 104 -0.14 13.86 12.51
C MET A 104 0.82 13.31 13.57
N PHE A 105 2.11 13.26 13.25
CA PHE A 105 3.19 12.83 14.13
C PHE A 105 3.79 14.03 14.87
N SER A 106 2.98 14.71 15.68
CA SER A 106 3.38 15.95 16.37
C SER A 106 4.55 15.81 17.34
N GLY A 107 4.91 14.57 17.72
CA GLY A 107 6.14 14.30 18.47
C GLY A 107 7.42 14.58 17.67
N TYR A 108 7.35 14.65 16.34
CA TYR A 108 8.49 14.90 15.48
C TYR A 108 8.57 16.38 15.05
N PRO A 109 9.62 17.12 15.46
CA PRO A 109 9.77 18.54 15.09
C PRO A 109 10.18 18.74 13.62
N THR A 110 10.75 17.72 12.98
CA THR A 110 11.24 17.76 11.61
C THR A 110 10.78 16.56 10.80
N ILE A 111 10.64 16.77 9.49
CA ILE A 111 10.25 15.69 8.57
C ILE A 111 11.33 14.61 8.45
N ASP A 112 12.61 14.97 8.55
CA ASP A 112 13.73 14.01 8.46
C ASP A 112 13.71 13.01 9.64
N GLY A 113 13.38 13.48 10.84
CA GLY A 113 13.18 12.61 11.99
C GLY A 113 12.01 11.65 11.76
N LEU A 114 10.91 12.16 11.21
CA LEU A 114 9.74 11.34 10.89
C LEU A 114 10.03 10.31 9.78
N ILE A 115 10.80 10.66 8.76
CA ILE A 115 11.24 9.71 7.71
C ILE A 115 12.11 8.61 8.32
N SER A 116 12.95 8.94 9.30
CA SER A 116 13.77 7.96 10.01
C SER A 116 12.90 6.96 10.78
N PHE A 117 11.88 7.45 11.51
CA PHE A 117 10.92 6.59 12.19
C PHE A 117 10.03 5.80 11.23
N PHE A 118 9.67 6.39 10.09
CA PHE A 118 8.97 5.69 9.01
C PHE A 118 9.78 4.48 8.53
N ALA A 119 11.10 4.61 8.37
CA ALA A 119 11.94 3.47 7.99
C ALA A 119 11.91 2.33 9.02
N GLU A 120 11.94 2.65 10.31
CA GLU A 120 11.79 1.66 11.38
C GLU A 120 10.42 0.98 11.34
N ALA A 121 9.35 1.76 11.18
CA ALA A 121 7.99 1.28 11.07
C ALA A 121 7.77 0.39 9.84
N MET A 122 8.27 0.79 8.68
CA MET A 122 8.14 0.01 7.45
C MET A 122 8.98 -1.27 7.52
N HIS A 123 10.14 -1.26 8.18
CA HIS A 123 10.90 -2.47 8.46
C HIS A 123 10.11 -3.43 9.37
N ALA A 124 9.49 -2.93 10.44
CA ALA A 124 8.65 -3.74 11.33
C ALA A 124 7.46 -4.35 10.57
N TRP A 125 6.76 -3.53 9.77
CA TRP A 125 5.66 -3.97 8.91
C TRP A 125 6.09 -5.04 7.90
N ALA A 126 7.21 -4.83 7.19
CA ALA A 126 7.72 -5.77 6.20
C ALA A 126 8.13 -7.09 6.85
N SER A 127 8.74 -7.04 8.04
CA SER A 127 9.12 -8.22 8.82
C SER A 127 7.91 -9.04 9.24
N HIS A 128 6.88 -8.40 9.80
CA HIS A 128 5.59 -9.05 10.12
C HIS A 128 4.99 -9.69 8.89
N THR A 129 4.83 -8.90 7.83
CA THR A 129 4.19 -9.32 6.57
C THR A 129 4.90 -10.51 5.97
N GLN A 130 6.23 -10.46 5.87
CA GLN A 130 7.02 -11.55 5.31
C GLN A 130 6.93 -12.81 6.18
N LEU A 131 6.95 -12.68 7.51
CA LEU A 131 6.78 -13.81 8.41
C LEU A 131 5.41 -14.48 8.22
N ALA A 132 4.34 -13.69 8.14
CA ALA A 132 2.99 -14.20 7.90
C ALA A 132 2.88 -14.93 6.55
N LEU A 133 3.48 -14.38 5.49
CA LEU A 133 3.53 -15.01 4.16
C LEU A 133 4.33 -16.31 4.15
N SER A 134 5.47 -16.34 4.85
CA SER A 134 6.29 -17.54 4.98
C SER A 134 5.53 -18.64 5.72
N HIS A 135 4.90 -18.31 6.86
CA HIS A 135 4.10 -19.26 7.62
C HIS A 135 2.90 -19.79 6.84
N ASP A 136 2.19 -18.94 6.10
CA ASP A 136 1.13 -19.37 5.19
C ASP A 136 1.64 -20.35 4.14
N SER A 137 2.79 -20.08 3.51
CA SER A 137 3.39 -21.02 2.56
C SER A 137 3.81 -22.34 3.21
N ASP A 138 4.44 -22.29 4.38
CA ASP A 138 5.03 -23.46 5.06
C ASP A 138 3.96 -24.38 5.67
N SER A 139 2.82 -23.81 6.09
CA SER A 139 1.63 -24.55 6.54
C SER A 139 0.80 -25.12 5.38
N GLY A 140 1.29 -24.99 4.13
CA GLY A 140 0.61 -25.47 2.94
C GLY A 140 -0.55 -24.59 2.50
N GLY A 141 -0.60 -23.33 2.95
CA GLY A 141 -1.50 -22.28 2.47
C GLY A 141 -1.15 -21.77 1.06
N GLY A 142 -1.48 -20.52 0.78
CA GLY A 142 -1.36 -19.90 -0.54
C GLY A 142 -2.66 -19.86 -1.36
N VAL A 143 -2.53 -19.40 -2.60
CA VAL A 143 -3.63 -19.23 -3.56
C VAL A 143 -3.93 -20.55 -4.24
N LEU A 144 -5.17 -21.01 -4.18
CA LEU A 144 -5.60 -22.17 -4.95
C LEU A 144 -5.91 -21.76 -6.39
N LEU A 145 -5.29 -22.45 -7.35
CA LEU A 145 -5.48 -22.25 -8.79
C LEU A 145 -6.57 -23.18 -9.35
N PRO A 146 -7.11 -22.91 -10.56
CA PRO A 146 -8.11 -23.77 -11.21
C PRO A 146 -7.68 -25.23 -11.40
N ASN A 147 -6.39 -25.50 -11.54
CA ASN A 147 -5.84 -26.85 -11.68
C ASN A 147 -5.60 -27.55 -10.32
N GLY A 148 -5.99 -26.94 -9.20
CA GLY A 148 -5.81 -27.46 -7.85
C GLY A 148 -4.40 -27.25 -7.26
N GLN A 149 -3.47 -26.67 -8.02
CA GLN A 149 -2.15 -26.31 -7.49
C GLN A 149 -2.24 -25.06 -6.61
N LYS A 150 -1.28 -24.93 -5.69
CA LYS A 150 -1.14 -23.75 -4.83
C LYS A 150 0.02 -22.88 -5.29
N LYS A 151 -0.17 -21.57 -5.24
CA LYS A 151 0.86 -20.57 -5.50
C LYS A 151 1.07 -19.67 -4.30
N LYS A 152 2.30 -19.19 -4.12
CA LYS A 152 2.63 -18.19 -3.10
C LYS A 152 1.86 -16.89 -3.32
N ARG A 153 1.53 -16.23 -2.22
CA ARG A 153 0.93 -14.90 -2.20
C ARG A 153 2.02 -13.84 -2.26
N HIS A 154 1.68 -12.70 -2.82
CA HIS A 154 2.60 -11.57 -2.94
C HIS A 154 1.98 -10.29 -2.40
N VAL A 155 2.84 -9.42 -1.87
CA VAL A 155 2.46 -8.07 -1.47
C VAL A 155 3.19 -7.09 -2.38
N LEU A 156 2.49 -6.10 -2.89
CA LEU A 156 3.02 -5.05 -3.74
C LEU A 156 2.92 -3.73 -3.00
N VAL A 157 4.05 -3.09 -2.74
CA VAL A 157 4.09 -1.71 -2.26
C VAL A 157 4.16 -0.80 -3.48
N ARG A 158 3.03 -0.18 -3.82
CA ARG A 158 3.01 0.85 -4.86
C ARG A 158 3.50 2.15 -4.25
N ALA A 159 4.48 2.78 -4.90
CA ALA A 159 4.91 4.14 -4.58
C ALA A 159 3.71 5.08 -4.33
N TYR A 160 3.79 5.89 -3.27
CA TYR A 160 2.77 6.88 -2.97
C TYR A 160 2.85 8.02 -3.98
N LEU A 161 1.70 8.47 -4.46
CA LEU A 161 1.60 9.59 -5.39
C LEU A 161 1.31 10.86 -4.59
N PRO A 162 2.22 11.86 -4.57
CA PRO A 162 1.86 13.18 -4.05
C PRO A 162 0.83 13.88 -4.95
N GLY A 163 0.12 14.86 -4.40
CA GLY A 163 -0.73 15.74 -5.20
C GLY A 163 0.05 16.70 -6.11
N HIS A 164 -0.68 17.42 -6.96
CA HIS A 164 -0.14 18.46 -7.83
C HIS A 164 -0.63 19.85 -7.43
N GLU A 165 0.27 20.68 -6.94
CA GLU A 165 -0.04 22.08 -6.66
C GLU A 165 -0.58 22.80 -7.91
N ASP A 166 -1.59 23.65 -7.71
CA ASP A 166 -2.31 24.34 -8.79
C ASP A 166 -2.78 23.43 -9.95
N CYS A 167 -3.18 22.17 -9.67
CA CYS A 167 -3.64 21.24 -10.70
C CYS A 167 -4.70 21.86 -11.64
N HIS A 168 -5.55 22.74 -11.11
CA HIS A 168 -6.59 23.47 -11.85
C HIS A 168 -6.07 24.45 -12.92
N THR A 169 -4.77 24.73 -13.00
CA THR A 169 -4.15 25.52 -14.07
C THR A 169 -3.64 24.66 -15.23
N HIS A 170 -3.62 23.33 -15.07
CA HIS A 170 -3.11 22.40 -16.07
C HIS A 170 -4.27 21.79 -16.89
N ARG A 171 -4.07 21.64 -18.20
CA ARG A 171 -5.08 21.08 -19.12
C ARG A 171 -4.56 19.92 -19.96
N THR A 172 -3.27 19.62 -19.83
CA THR A 172 -2.56 18.57 -20.55
C THR A 172 -1.51 17.93 -19.65
N PRO A 173 -1.08 16.69 -19.96
CA PRO A 173 0.09 16.10 -19.32
C PRO A 173 1.30 17.05 -19.37
N ALA A 174 2.11 17.02 -18.32
CA ALA A 174 3.37 17.76 -18.27
C ALA A 174 4.49 16.94 -18.92
N ALA A 175 5.41 17.61 -19.63
CA ALA A 175 6.60 16.95 -20.19
C ALA A 175 7.65 16.59 -19.14
N GLN A 176 7.63 17.30 -18.00
CA GLN A 176 8.49 17.08 -16.85
C GLN A 176 7.65 17.20 -15.58
N ILE A 177 8.11 16.58 -14.49
CA ILE A 177 7.42 16.67 -13.20
C ILE A 177 7.52 18.11 -12.70
N PRO A 178 6.39 18.81 -12.48
CA PRO A 178 6.42 20.16 -11.95
C PRO A 178 7.07 20.18 -10.55
N PRO A 179 7.94 21.15 -10.24
CA PRO A 179 8.47 21.29 -8.89
C PRO A 179 7.36 21.69 -7.93
N MET A 180 7.46 21.24 -6.68
CA MET A 180 6.59 21.72 -5.62
C MET A 180 7.09 23.07 -5.10
N LYS A 181 6.18 24.02 -4.98
CA LYS A 181 6.40 25.38 -4.52
C LYS A 181 6.05 25.55 -3.05
N TRP A 182 4.96 24.94 -2.60
CA TRP A 182 4.43 25.11 -1.24
C TRP A 182 4.68 23.91 -0.34
N ASN A 183 4.95 22.74 -0.91
CA ASN A 183 5.11 21.49 -0.19
C ASN A 183 3.93 21.23 0.74
N TRP A 184 2.70 21.27 0.21
CA TRP A 184 1.49 21.05 1.01
C TRP A 184 1.57 19.74 1.78
N TYR A 185 1.34 19.82 3.10
CA TYR A 185 1.52 18.72 4.05
C TYR A 185 2.95 18.17 4.05
N ASN A 186 3.20 17.11 3.28
CA ASN A 186 4.50 16.49 3.10
C ASN A 186 4.76 16.11 1.63
N TRP A 187 3.99 16.64 0.68
CA TRP A 187 3.99 16.15 -0.71
C TRP A 187 5.39 16.16 -1.35
N GLY A 188 6.17 17.19 -1.07
CA GLY A 188 7.53 17.38 -1.56
C GLY A 188 8.52 16.40 -0.94
N ASN A 189 8.17 15.79 0.19
CA ASN A 189 8.94 14.79 0.90
C ASN A 189 8.51 13.35 0.57
N ILE A 190 7.44 13.15 -0.22
CA ILE A 190 6.99 11.81 -0.62
C ILE A 190 8.07 11.00 -1.36
N PRO A 191 8.92 11.58 -2.23
CA PRO A 191 10.03 10.83 -2.82
C PRO A 191 10.92 10.16 -1.78
N GLU A 192 11.20 10.80 -0.66
CA GLU A 192 12.04 10.29 0.42
C GLU A 192 11.36 9.13 1.15
N PHE A 193 10.05 9.23 1.44
CA PHE A 193 9.27 8.10 1.97
C PHE A 193 9.22 6.92 0.98
N ASN A 194 9.12 7.20 -0.31
CA ASN A 194 9.12 6.18 -1.36
C ASN A 194 10.48 5.45 -1.45
N HIS A 195 11.60 6.19 -1.34
CA HIS A 195 12.95 5.60 -1.33
C HIS A 195 13.16 4.65 -0.13
N VAL A 196 12.55 4.93 1.03
CA VAL A 196 12.61 4.01 2.18
C VAL A 196 12.11 2.61 1.80
N PHE A 197 11.00 2.51 1.07
CA PHE A 197 10.50 1.21 0.61
C PHE A 197 11.36 0.60 -0.49
N GLU A 198 11.88 1.42 -1.41
CA GLU A 198 12.77 0.96 -2.46
C GLU A 198 14.02 0.30 -1.86
N ASP A 199 14.68 0.98 -0.92
CA ASP A 199 15.87 0.49 -0.24
C ASP A 199 15.57 -0.74 0.63
N LEU A 200 14.49 -0.69 1.40
CA LEU A 200 14.08 -1.79 2.29
C LEU A 200 13.81 -3.07 1.50
N LEU A 201 13.11 -2.97 0.38
CA LEU A 201 12.65 -4.10 -0.42
C LEU A 201 13.64 -4.51 -1.53
N ALA A 202 14.72 -3.75 -1.73
CA ALA A 202 15.88 -4.21 -2.50
C ALA A 202 16.64 -5.35 -1.77
N SER A 203 16.44 -5.49 -0.46
CA SER A 203 17.02 -6.58 0.35
C SER A 203 16.39 -7.94 0.03
N PRO A 204 17.18 -9.04 0.01
CA PRO A 204 16.66 -10.39 -0.15
C PRO A 204 15.86 -10.89 1.07
N SER A 205 15.79 -10.13 2.18
CA SER A 205 15.06 -10.51 3.39
C SER A 205 13.54 -10.57 3.20
N PHE A 206 12.99 -9.91 2.17
CA PHE A 206 11.55 -9.80 1.95
C PHE A 206 11.11 -10.33 0.57
N PRO A 207 11.39 -11.60 0.22
CA PRO A 207 11.22 -12.11 -1.15
C PRO A 207 9.76 -12.14 -1.66
N ASN A 208 8.77 -12.03 -0.77
CA ASN A 208 7.36 -12.02 -1.15
C ASN A 208 6.74 -10.61 -1.19
N ILE A 209 7.53 -9.56 -0.91
CA ILE A 209 7.10 -8.16 -0.89
C ILE A 209 7.88 -7.40 -1.97
N HIS A 210 7.16 -6.70 -2.84
CA HIS A 210 7.73 -6.09 -4.04
C HIS A 210 7.44 -4.60 -4.08
N TYR A 211 8.47 -3.77 -4.27
CA TYR A 211 8.28 -2.35 -4.49
C TYR A 211 7.99 -2.04 -5.96
N LEU A 212 6.97 -1.23 -6.23
CA LEU A 212 6.58 -0.79 -7.58
C LEU A 212 6.71 0.74 -7.70
N PRO A 213 7.82 1.26 -8.27
CA PRO A 213 8.07 2.69 -8.48
C PRO A 213 7.29 3.24 -9.68
N ILE A 214 5.96 3.10 -9.64
CA ILE A 214 5.06 3.48 -10.74
C ILE A 214 4.32 4.80 -10.50
N ASP A 215 4.78 5.64 -9.58
CA ASP A 215 4.21 6.97 -9.32
C ASP A 215 4.54 7.96 -10.44
N ARG A 216 5.69 7.82 -11.11
CA ARG A 216 6.17 8.78 -12.12
C ARG A 216 5.16 9.10 -13.23
N PRO A 217 4.50 8.13 -13.91
CA PRO A 217 3.49 8.46 -14.91
C PRO A 217 2.39 9.36 -14.37
N ALA A 218 1.99 9.20 -13.10
CA ALA A 218 0.98 10.03 -12.49
C ALA A 218 1.52 11.41 -12.08
N ARG A 219 2.79 11.51 -11.67
CA ARG A 219 3.47 12.79 -11.38
C ARG A 219 3.63 13.71 -12.61
N LEU A 220 3.39 13.17 -13.81
CA LEU A 220 3.35 13.93 -15.06
C LEU A 220 1.93 14.35 -15.44
N ARG A 221 0.94 14.11 -14.57
CA ARG A 221 -0.49 14.28 -14.87
C ARG A 221 -1.19 15.26 -13.92
N PRO A 222 -0.71 16.51 -13.80
CA PRO A 222 -1.43 17.54 -13.06
C PRO A 222 -2.79 17.87 -13.69
N ASP A 223 -3.02 17.50 -14.96
CA ASP A 223 -4.30 17.60 -15.66
C ASP A 223 -5.34 16.53 -15.27
N ALA A 224 -4.93 15.47 -14.56
CA ALA A 224 -5.76 14.31 -14.27
C ALA A 224 -6.52 14.39 -12.93
N HIS A 225 -6.72 15.61 -12.41
CA HIS A 225 -7.34 15.87 -11.12
C HIS A 225 -8.78 16.42 -11.25
N ALA A 226 -9.57 16.27 -10.19
CA ALA A 226 -10.92 16.84 -10.14
C ALA A 226 -10.89 18.35 -9.86
N THR A 227 -11.96 19.06 -10.21
CA THR A 227 -12.07 20.53 -10.11
C THR A 227 -12.17 20.99 -8.65
N GLY A 228 -11.04 21.02 -7.94
CA GLY A 228 -10.94 21.42 -6.53
C GLY A 228 -10.13 20.46 -5.65
N ASP A 229 -9.78 19.28 -6.16
CA ASP A 229 -9.01 18.27 -5.44
C ASP A 229 -7.76 17.92 -6.25
N CYS A 230 -6.63 18.42 -5.79
CA CYS A 230 -5.34 18.21 -6.41
C CYS A 230 -4.56 17.01 -5.86
N LEU A 231 -5.18 16.19 -5.00
CA LEU A 231 -4.59 14.96 -4.48
C LEU A 231 -5.12 13.75 -5.26
N HIS A 232 -6.44 13.69 -5.45
CA HIS A 232 -7.08 12.52 -6.05
C HIS A 232 -7.14 12.61 -7.58
N ILE A 233 -6.86 11.46 -8.21
CA ILE A 233 -6.86 11.30 -9.67
C ILE A 233 -8.23 10.82 -10.13
N ILE A 234 -8.74 11.42 -11.21
CA ILE A 234 -10.02 11.00 -11.80
C ILE A 234 -9.84 9.72 -12.62
N ALA A 235 -10.85 8.84 -12.54
CA ALA A 235 -10.94 7.69 -13.45
C ALA A 235 -11.17 8.17 -14.89
N GLY A 236 -10.62 7.44 -15.86
CA GLY A 236 -10.68 7.77 -17.28
C GLY A 236 -9.59 8.73 -17.76
N ALA A 237 -8.77 9.29 -16.87
CA ALA A 237 -7.61 10.09 -17.27
C ALA A 237 -6.42 9.24 -17.75
N GLY A 238 -6.45 7.91 -17.57
CA GLY A 238 -5.43 6.97 -18.03
C GLY A 238 -4.37 6.61 -16.98
N VAL A 239 -4.34 7.30 -15.84
CA VAL A 239 -3.37 7.04 -14.76
C VAL A 239 -3.75 5.79 -13.97
N LEU A 240 -4.98 5.71 -13.48
CA LEU A 240 -5.47 4.56 -12.70
C LEU A 240 -5.51 3.30 -13.58
N GLU A 241 -5.89 3.47 -14.83
CA GLU A 241 -5.91 2.42 -15.85
C GLU A 241 -4.49 1.90 -16.11
N GLY A 242 -3.53 2.80 -16.36
CA GLY A 242 -2.13 2.43 -16.58
C GLY A 242 -1.49 1.73 -15.38
N TRP A 243 -1.78 2.18 -14.15
CA TRP A 243 -1.35 1.46 -12.94
C TRP A 243 -1.95 0.06 -12.85
N THR A 244 -3.25 -0.06 -13.15
CA THR A 244 -3.96 -1.34 -13.10
C THR A 244 -3.38 -2.32 -14.12
N GLU A 245 -3.14 -1.86 -15.36
CA GLU A 245 -2.52 -2.66 -16.42
C GLU A 245 -1.10 -3.10 -16.05
N TYR A 246 -0.29 -2.19 -15.49
CA TYR A 246 1.07 -2.52 -15.06
C TYR A 246 1.07 -3.56 -13.93
N VAL A 247 0.24 -3.37 -12.90
CA VAL A 247 0.14 -4.31 -11.78
C VAL A 247 -0.35 -5.67 -12.25
N TRP A 248 -1.33 -5.70 -13.14
CA TRP A 248 -1.78 -6.94 -13.77
C TRP A 248 -0.61 -7.62 -14.51
N HIS A 249 0.11 -6.88 -15.36
CA HIS A 249 1.24 -7.43 -16.10
C HIS A 249 2.34 -7.97 -15.15
N TYR A 250 2.72 -7.21 -14.13
CA TYR A 250 3.73 -7.60 -13.16
C TYR A 250 3.35 -8.89 -12.40
N THR A 251 2.10 -8.96 -11.91
CA THR A 251 1.64 -10.13 -11.14
C THR A 251 1.40 -11.36 -12.00
N THR A 252 0.95 -11.18 -13.25
CA THR A 252 0.65 -12.29 -14.17
C THR A 252 1.87 -12.83 -14.89
N TRP A 253 2.84 -12.00 -15.26
CA TRP A 253 3.97 -12.43 -16.07
C TRP A 253 5.26 -12.54 -15.27
N PHE A 254 5.64 -11.48 -14.54
CA PHE A 254 6.91 -11.43 -13.80
C PHE A 254 6.87 -12.33 -12.55
N LEU A 255 5.91 -12.12 -11.66
CA LEU A 255 5.68 -13.02 -10.51
C LEU A 255 4.95 -14.31 -10.94
N GLY A 256 4.24 -14.22 -12.05
CA GLY A 256 3.54 -15.28 -12.74
C GLY A 256 4.35 -16.54 -12.97
N GLY A 257 5.61 -16.33 -13.39
CA GLY A 257 6.39 -17.34 -14.10
C GLY A 257 5.81 -17.59 -15.49
N GLY A 258 5.29 -16.54 -16.16
CA GLY A 258 4.53 -16.69 -17.39
C GLY A 258 5.24 -17.57 -18.42
N GLU A 259 4.57 -18.65 -18.79
CA GLU A 259 4.88 -19.52 -19.94
C GLU A 259 4.62 -18.80 -21.26
#